data_AF-A0A951NEZ9-F1
#
_entry.id   AF-A0A951NEZ9-F1
#
_cell.length_a   1.000
_cell.length_b   1.000
_cell.length_c   1.000
_cell.angle_alpha   90.00
_cell.angle_beta   90.00
_cell.angle_gamma   90.00
#
_symmetry.space_group_name_H-M   'P 1'
#
loop_
_entity.id
_entity.type
_entity.pdbx_description
1 polymer ?
#
loop_
_entity_poly.entity_id
_entity_poly.type
_entity_poly.pdbx_seq_one_letter_code
_entity_poly.pdbx_strand_id
1 'polypeptide(L)'
;MGLRNVVYGVYERRLAFALERAGSPLPRHVGVILDGNRRWARATGRQDVNYGHQAGADKIADLLEWCDQAGVELVTLWLLSTDNLSRPAAELDPLLRIIEAVVTELARPLNRWTLNIVGALDLLPDATARLLKEAAAGTAGRPGVEVNVAIGYGGRREIADAVRSMLQAHAATGATLEEVAEFLDVEHIAE
;
A
#
# COMPACT_ATOMS: atom_id res chain seq x y z
N MET A 1 -18.19 -3.80 26.32
CA MET A 1 -18.57 -4.14 24.93
C MET A 1 -20.05 -3.83 24.75
N GLY A 2 -20.42 -2.98 23.78
CA GLY A 2 -21.82 -2.62 23.54
C GLY A 2 -22.59 -3.70 22.77
N LEU A 3 -23.92 -3.73 22.93
CA LEU A 3 -24.82 -4.68 22.27
C LEU A 3 -24.62 -4.72 20.75
N ARG A 4 -24.29 -3.57 20.14
CA ARG A 4 -23.99 -3.43 18.72
C ARG A 4 -22.79 -4.29 18.29
N ASN A 5 -21.71 -4.33 19.08
CA ASN A 5 -20.51 -5.11 18.74
C ASN A 5 -20.81 -6.62 18.76
N VAL A 6 -21.71 -7.06 19.63
CA VAL A 6 -22.15 -8.46 19.69
C VAL A 6 -22.95 -8.83 18.43
N VAL A 7 -23.88 -7.97 18.02
CA VAL A 7 -24.68 -8.19 16.80
C VAL A 7 -23.80 -8.22 15.55
N TYR A 8 -22.87 -7.26 15.41
CA TYR A 8 -21.91 -7.24 14.30
C TYR A 8 -21.01 -8.49 14.29
N GLY A 9 -20.48 -8.90 15.44
CA GLY A 9 -19.65 -10.10 15.53
C GLY A 9 -20.40 -11.39 15.16
N VAL A 10 -21.69 -11.50 15.46
CA VAL A 10 -22.53 -12.65 15.01
C VAL A 10 -22.75 -12.59 13.50
N TYR A 11 -23.00 -11.39 12.96
CA TYR A 11 -23.17 -11.19 11.52
C TYR A 11 -21.89 -11.54 10.74
N GLU A 12 -20.73 -11.06 11.18
CA GLU A 12 -19.42 -11.32 10.58
C GLU A 12 -19.10 -12.81 10.55
N ARG A 13 -19.30 -13.53 11.67
CA ARG A 13 -19.12 -14.98 11.71
C ARG A 13 -20.04 -15.72 10.75
N ARG A 14 -21.29 -15.29 10.64
CA ARG A 14 -22.25 -15.88 9.70
C ARG A 14 -21.81 -15.65 8.25
N LEU A 15 -21.29 -14.47 7.94
CA LEU A 15 -20.79 -14.14 6.61
C LEU A 15 -19.54 -14.95 6.26
N ALA A 16 -18.58 -15.04 7.17
CA ALA A 16 -17.37 -15.85 7.00
C ALA A 16 -17.73 -17.33 6.73
N PHE A 17 -18.60 -17.90 7.57
CA PHE A 17 -19.08 -19.27 7.37
C PHE A 17 -19.81 -19.48 6.03
N ALA A 18 -20.59 -18.48 5.58
CA ALA A 18 -21.27 -18.56 4.30
C ALA A 18 -20.28 -18.52 3.12
N LEU A 19 -19.21 -17.71 3.21
CA LEU A 19 -18.15 -17.63 2.20
C LEU A 19 -17.35 -18.94 2.12
N GLU A 20 -16.97 -19.49 3.26
CA GLU A 20 -16.31 -20.80 3.35
C GLU A 20 -17.17 -21.89 2.72
N ARG A 21 -18.47 -21.93 3.06
CA ARG A 21 -19.40 -22.94 2.54
C ARG A 21 -19.69 -22.77 1.04
N ALA A 22 -19.62 -21.55 0.53
CA ALA A 22 -19.74 -21.28 -0.89
C ALA A 22 -18.52 -21.75 -1.70
N GLY A 23 -17.42 -22.13 -1.03
CA GLY A 23 -16.19 -22.59 -1.69
C GLY A 23 -15.58 -21.54 -2.61
N SER A 24 -15.89 -20.26 -2.39
CA SER A 24 -15.37 -19.19 -3.22
C SER A 24 -13.88 -18.98 -2.93
N PRO A 25 -13.02 -18.90 -3.95
CA PRO A 25 -11.60 -18.65 -3.74
C PRO A 25 -11.42 -17.28 -3.07
N LEU A 26 -10.63 -17.26 -2.00
CA LEU A 26 -10.25 -16.02 -1.34
C LEU A 26 -9.23 -15.27 -2.22
N PRO A 27 -9.33 -13.94 -2.32
CA PRO A 27 -8.32 -13.17 -3.02
C PRO A 27 -7.01 -13.26 -2.24
N ARG A 28 -5.94 -13.69 -2.91
CA ARG A 28 -4.59 -13.67 -2.34
C ARG A 28 -4.05 -12.25 -2.18
N HIS A 29 -4.49 -11.34 -3.06
CA HIS A 29 -4.05 -9.95 -3.10
C HIS A 29 -5.23 -8.98 -3.17
N VAL A 30 -5.21 -7.95 -2.32
CA VAL A 30 -6.19 -6.85 -2.32
C VAL A 30 -5.48 -5.51 -2.55
N GLY A 31 -5.85 -4.81 -3.62
CA GLY A 31 -5.42 -3.43 -3.88
C GLY A 31 -6.44 -2.42 -3.39
N VAL A 32 -6.00 -1.39 -2.65
CA VAL A 32 -6.89 -0.38 -2.05
C VAL A 32 -6.42 1.03 -2.41
N ILE A 33 -7.31 1.78 -3.06
CA ILE A 33 -7.15 3.22 -3.28
C ILE A 33 -7.86 3.94 -2.14
N LEU A 34 -7.08 4.65 -1.30
CA LEU A 34 -7.56 5.33 -0.10
C LEU A 34 -8.12 6.72 -0.46
N ASP A 35 -9.23 6.71 -1.20
CA ASP A 35 -9.93 7.91 -1.67
C ASP A 35 -11.08 8.32 -0.74
N GLY A 36 -11.56 9.56 -0.90
CA GLY A 36 -12.71 10.09 -0.18
C GLY A 36 -12.35 10.97 1.00
N ASN A 37 -11.10 10.96 1.45
CA ASN A 37 -10.63 11.70 2.64
C ASN A 37 -11.05 13.18 2.66
N ARG A 38 -10.80 13.92 1.58
CA ARG A 38 -11.21 15.34 1.48
C ARG A 38 -12.72 15.53 1.47
N ARG A 39 -13.47 14.63 0.80
CA ARG A 39 -14.95 14.66 0.74
C ARG A 39 -15.54 14.37 2.12
N TRP A 40 -14.98 13.39 2.83
CA TRP A 40 -15.38 13.02 4.17
C TRP A 40 -15.11 14.13 5.20
N ALA A 41 -13.94 14.79 5.12
CA ALA A 41 -13.63 15.95 5.97
C ALA A 41 -14.69 17.06 5.81
N ARG A 42 -15.04 17.39 4.56
CA ARG A 42 -16.08 18.39 4.27
C ARG A 42 -17.45 17.96 4.78
N ALA A 43 -17.84 16.71 4.56
CA ALA A 43 -19.14 16.18 4.99
C ALA A 43 -19.30 16.13 6.52
N THR A 44 -18.20 16.01 7.26
CA THR A 44 -18.18 16.01 8.74
C THR A 44 -18.00 17.42 9.33
N GLY A 45 -18.09 18.47 8.53
CA GLY A 45 -17.98 19.86 8.97
C GLY A 45 -16.56 20.30 9.31
N ARG A 46 -15.54 19.55 8.89
CA ARG A 46 -14.13 19.88 9.11
C ARG A 46 -13.64 20.77 7.97
N GLN A 47 -13.02 21.91 8.34
CA GLN A 47 -12.43 22.83 7.36
C GLN A 47 -11.04 22.38 6.90
N ASP A 48 -10.28 21.72 7.79
CA ASP A 48 -8.99 21.13 7.45
C ASP A 48 -9.18 19.73 6.85
N VAL A 49 -8.73 19.56 5.61
CA VAL A 49 -8.77 18.30 4.87
C VAL A 49 -7.83 17.24 5.46
N ASN A 50 -6.79 17.66 6.19
CA ASN A 50 -5.85 16.76 6.87
C ASN A 50 -6.56 15.87 7.89
N TYR A 51 -7.66 16.34 8.48
CA TYR A 51 -8.49 15.52 9.37
C TYR A 51 -9.07 14.30 8.64
N GLY A 52 -9.46 14.47 7.37
CA GLY A 52 -9.94 13.36 6.56
C GLY A 52 -8.83 12.37 6.20
N HIS A 53 -7.62 12.87 5.95
CA HIS A 53 -6.46 12.01 5.71
C HIS A 53 -6.08 11.21 6.96
N GLN A 54 -6.11 11.83 8.14
CA GLN A 54 -5.89 11.14 9.41
C GLN A 54 -6.97 10.09 9.69
N ALA A 55 -8.25 10.41 9.51
CA ALA A 55 -9.32 9.44 9.73
C ALA A 55 -9.24 8.25 8.76
N GLY A 56 -8.83 8.48 7.51
CA GLY A 56 -8.54 7.40 6.55
C GLY A 56 -7.34 6.55 6.99
N ALA A 57 -6.28 7.20 7.46
CA ALA A 57 -5.11 6.55 8.03
C ALA A 57 -5.46 5.63 9.22
N ASP A 58 -6.29 6.11 10.15
CA ASP A 58 -6.72 5.34 11.32
C ASP A 58 -7.48 4.04 10.94
N LYS A 59 -8.07 3.99 9.75
CA LYS A 59 -8.79 2.81 9.23
C LYS A 59 -7.90 1.78 8.56
N ILE A 60 -6.65 2.12 8.25
CA ILE A 60 -5.72 1.20 7.59
C ILE A 60 -5.41 0.01 8.49
N ALA A 61 -5.15 0.24 9.78
CA ALA A 61 -4.87 -0.84 10.72
C ALA A 61 -6.05 -1.82 10.84
N ASP A 62 -7.28 -1.30 10.94
CA ASP A 62 -8.50 -2.11 10.96
C ASP A 62 -8.62 -2.96 9.68
N LEU A 63 -8.38 -2.36 8.51
CA LEU A 63 -8.41 -3.06 7.22
C LEU A 63 -7.38 -4.20 7.15
N LEU A 64 -6.15 -3.93 7.56
CA LEU A 64 -5.08 -4.92 7.54
C LEU A 64 -5.36 -6.07 8.52
N GLU A 65 -5.95 -5.76 9.69
CA GLU A 65 -6.41 -6.78 10.63
C GLU A 65 -7.52 -7.64 10.02
N TRP A 66 -8.49 -7.05 9.31
CA TRP A 66 -9.52 -7.84 8.60
C TRP A 66 -8.92 -8.71 7.50
N CYS A 67 -7.95 -8.20 6.74
CA CYS A 67 -7.26 -8.97 5.71
C CYS A 67 -6.48 -10.15 6.31
N ASP A 68 -5.75 -9.93 7.41
CA ASP A 68 -5.02 -10.97 8.14
C ASP A 68 -5.97 -12.06 8.66
N GLN A 69 -7.11 -11.66 9.26
CA GLN A 69 -8.15 -12.59 9.74
C GLN A 69 -8.84 -13.35 8.61
N ALA A 70 -8.99 -12.74 7.44
CA ALA A 70 -9.59 -13.36 6.26
C ALA A 70 -8.60 -14.24 5.47
N GLY A 71 -7.31 -14.30 5.86
CA GLY A 71 -6.29 -15.08 5.18
C GLY A 71 -5.81 -14.48 3.85
N VAL A 72 -5.93 -13.15 3.68
CA VAL A 72 -5.33 -12.44 2.54
C VAL A 72 -3.82 -12.39 2.73
N GLU A 73 -3.06 -12.75 1.68
CA GLU A 73 -1.60 -12.85 1.73
C GLU A 73 -0.92 -11.49 1.53
N LEU A 74 -1.48 -10.66 0.64
CA LEU A 74 -0.90 -9.38 0.24
C LEU A 74 -1.96 -8.27 0.20
N VAL A 75 -1.61 -7.07 0.67
CA VAL A 75 -2.40 -5.86 0.53
C VAL A 75 -1.56 -4.74 -0.08
N THR A 76 -2.03 -4.10 -1.14
CA THR A 76 -1.41 -2.89 -1.68
C THR A 76 -2.22 -1.66 -1.31
N LEU A 77 -1.62 -0.72 -0.60
CA LEU A 77 -2.21 0.55 -0.19
C LEU A 77 -1.69 1.68 -1.06
N TRP A 78 -2.56 2.36 -1.80
CA TRP A 78 -2.20 3.55 -2.57
C TRP A 78 -2.32 4.80 -1.70
N LEU A 79 -1.19 5.26 -1.15
CA LEU A 79 -1.15 6.44 -0.27
C LEU A 79 -0.87 7.74 -1.01
N LEU A 80 0.01 7.72 -2.01
CA LEU A 80 0.42 8.92 -2.72
C LEU A 80 0.76 8.60 -4.19
N SER A 81 0.06 9.24 -5.13
CA SER A 81 0.41 9.11 -6.56
C SER A 81 1.53 10.05 -6.98
N THR A 82 2.19 9.76 -8.11
CA THR A 82 3.11 10.71 -8.75
C THR A 82 2.47 12.08 -9.01
N ASP A 83 1.20 12.10 -9.39
CA ASP A 83 0.45 13.35 -9.66
C ASP A 83 0.22 14.16 -8.38
N ASN A 84 0.30 13.54 -7.19
CA ASN A 84 0.18 14.26 -5.93
C ASN A 84 1.46 15.00 -5.57
N LEU A 85 2.61 14.60 -6.13
CA LEU A 85 3.89 15.26 -5.89
C LEU A 85 3.97 16.66 -6.53
N SER A 86 3.11 16.96 -7.51
CA SER A 86 3.03 18.29 -8.11
C SER A 86 2.15 19.27 -7.32
N ARG A 87 1.62 18.88 -6.15
CA ARG A 87 0.81 19.76 -5.30
C ARG A 87 1.69 20.82 -4.62
N PRO A 88 1.12 21.99 -4.23
CA PRO A 88 1.86 22.98 -3.46
C PRO A 88 2.39 22.40 -2.14
N ALA A 89 3.58 22.85 -1.71
CA ALA A 89 4.22 22.37 -0.47
C ALA A 89 3.31 22.46 0.77
N ALA A 90 2.50 23.52 0.87
CA ALA A 90 1.54 23.69 1.97
C ALA A 90 0.47 22.58 2.06
N GLU A 91 0.20 21.85 0.97
CA GLU A 91 -0.67 20.68 0.95
C GLU A 91 0.11 19.36 1.00
N LEU A 92 1.29 19.31 0.35
CA LEU A 92 2.11 18.11 0.27
C LEU A 92 2.78 17.77 1.60
N ASP A 93 3.37 18.74 2.31
CA ASP A 93 4.13 18.50 3.54
C ASP A 93 3.27 17.89 4.66
N PRO A 94 2.03 18.37 4.92
CA PRO A 94 1.13 17.69 5.86
C PRO A 94 0.80 16.26 5.45
N LEU A 95 0.59 16.01 4.16
CA LEU A 95 0.28 14.68 3.65
C LEU A 95 1.46 13.72 3.84
N LEU A 96 2.69 14.16 3.56
CA LEU A 96 3.91 13.37 3.82
C LEU A 96 4.04 13.02 5.29
N ARG A 97 3.81 13.98 6.21
CA ARG A 97 3.82 13.70 7.65
C ARG A 97 2.77 12.68 8.09
N ILE A 98 1.57 12.70 7.50
CA ILE A 98 0.54 11.69 7.76
C ILE A 98 1.01 10.31 7.27
N ILE A 99 1.61 10.25 6.08
CA ILE A 99 2.16 9.00 5.53
C ILE A 99 3.28 8.44 6.41
N GLU A 100 4.21 9.28 6.84
CA GLU A 100 5.28 8.92 7.79
C GLU A 100 4.71 8.34 9.09
N ALA A 101 3.68 9.00 9.65
CA ALA A 101 3.02 8.55 10.87
C ALA A 101 2.30 7.20 10.68
N VAL A 102 1.58 7.02 9.56
CA VAL A 102 0.93 5.75 9.21
C VAL A 102 1.96 4.64 9.12
N VAL A 103 3.01 4.81 8.31
CA VAL A 103 4.01 3.76 8.11
C VAL A 103 4.74 3.43 9.41
N THR A 104 5.02 4.43 10.25
CA THR A 104 5.59 4.22 11.58
C THR A 104 4.66 3.42 12.48
N GLU A 105 3.36 3.74 12.50
CA GLU A 105 2.37 3.01 13.29
C GLU A 105 2.23 1.56 12.81
N LEU A 106 2.14 1.34 11.50
CA LEU A 106 2.07 0.00 10.91
C LEU A 106 3.32 -0.82 11.23
N ALA A 107 4.50 -0.18 11.26
CA ALA A 107 5.78 -0.83 11.55
C ALA A 107 6.01 -1.13 13.05
N ARG A 108 5.12 -0.73 13.95
CA ARG A 108 5.32 -0.93 15.40
C ARG A 108 5.59 -2.41 15.74
N PRO A 109 6.42 -2.70 16.77
CA PRO A 109 6.80 -4.08 17.10
C PRO A 109 5.65 -5.02 17.46
N LEU A 110 4.51 -4.48 17.90
CA LEU A 110 3.33 -5.29 18.25
C LEU A 110 2.56 -5.77 17.00
N ASN A 111 2.76 -5.12 15.86
CA ASN A 111 2.11 -5.51 14.61
C ASN A 111 2.87 -6.64 13.93
N ARG A 112 2.12 -7.50 13.23
CA ARG A 112 2.66 -8.70 12.58
C ARG A 112 2.86 -8.55 11.08
N TRP A 113 2.61 -7.37 10.52
CA TRP A 113 2.66 -7.12 9.09
C TRP A 113 4.08 -6.87 8.59
N THR A 114 4.40 -7.38 7.41
CA THR A 114 5.64 -7.06 6.69
C THR A 114 5.36 -5.96 5.69
N LEU A 115 6.06 -4.83 5.77
CA LEU A 115 5.86 -3.67 4.91
C LEU A 115 6.92 -3.62 3.80
N ASN A 116 6.46 -3.34 2.58
CA ASN A 116 7.30 -3.05 1.41
C ASN A 116 6.92 -1.67 0.88
N ILE A 117 7.89 -0.77 0.73
CA ILE A 117 7.61 0.53 0.13
C ILE A 117 7.82 0.44 -1.38
N VAL A 118 6.79 0.76 -2.15
CA VAL A 118 6.82 0.72 -3.62
C VAL A 118 6.55 2.11 -4.20
N GLY A 119 7.18 2.43 -5.32
CA GLY A 119 7.07 3.74 -5.99
C GLY A 119 8.35 4.58 -5.96
N ALA A 120 8.22 5.85 -6.31
CA ALA A 120 9.35 6.74 -6.59
C ALA A 120 9.85 7.48 -5.35
N LEU A 121 10.53 6.75 -4.45
CA LEU A 121 11.11 7.33 -3.22
C LEU A 121 12.21 8.36 -3.48
N ASP A 122 12.85 8.32 -4.65
CA ASP A 122 13.82 9.30 -5.14
C ASP A 122 13.22 10.70 -5.34
N LEU A 123 11.90 10.81 -5.46
CA LEU A 123 11.21 12.10 -5.57
C LEU A 123 10.77 12.69 -4.23
N LEU A 124 10.95 11.97 -3.12
CA LEU A 124 10.57 12.43 -1.80
C LEU A 124 11.74 13.16 -1.13
N PRO A 125 11.47 14.02 -0.12
CA PRO A 125 12.52 14.53 0.74
C PRO A 125 13.34 13.39 1.34
N ASP A 126 14.67 13.54 1.38
CA ASP A 126 15.60 12.50 1.86
C ASP A 126 15.23 11.94 3.24
N ALA A 127 14.80 12.81 4.15
CA ALA A 127 14.40 12.40 5.49
C ALA A 127 13.17 11.47 5.47
N THR A 128 12.15 11.83 4.69
CA THR A 128 10.95 11.01 4.47
C THR A 128 11.33 9.66 3.85
N ALA A 129 12.13 9.67 2.78
CA ALA A 129 12.54 8.44 2.10
C ALA A 129 13.33 7.49 3.03
N ARG A 130 14.21 8.02 3.89
CA ARG A 130 14.95 7.23 4.87
C ARG A 130 14.04 6.62 5.93
N LEU A 131 13.15 7.42 6.52
CA LEU A 131 12.19 6.96 7.53
C LEU A 131 11.35 5.80 7.00
N LEU A 132 10.80 5.95 5.80
CA LEU A 132 9.96 4.92 5.18
C LEU A 132 10.71 3.61 4.95
N LYS A 133 11.96 3.71 4.47
CA LYS A 133 12.83 2.53 4.25
C LYS A 133 13.20 1.84 5.56
N GLU A 134 13.58 2.60 6.58
CA GLU A 134 13.95 2.06 7.90
C GLU A 134 12.76 1.36 8.57
N ALA A 135 11.58 1.98 8.51
CA ALA A 135 10.35 1.39 9.04
C ALA A 135 10.02 0.06 8.35
N ALA A 136 10.08 0.03 7.02
CA ALA A 136 9.84 -1.19 6.25
C ALA A 136 10.88 -2.28 6.53
N ALA A 137 12.16 -1.95 6.54
CA ALA A 137 13.23 -2.90 6.86
C ALA A 137 13.05 -3.52 8.25
N GLY A 138 12.59 -2.74 9.24
CA GLY A 138 12.26 -3.21 10.59
C GLY A 138 11.07 -4.16 10.69
N THR A 139 10.37 -4.42 9.58
CA THR A 139 9.23 -5.35 9.52
C THR A 139 9.50 -6.65 8.77
N ALA A 140 10.70 -6.81 8.20
CA ALA A 140 11.05 -7.99 7.41
C ALA A 140 10.87 -9.30 8.20
N GLY A 141 10.25 -10.30 7.56
CA GLY A 141 10.07 -11.65 8.12
C GLY A 141 8.97 -11.76 9.17
N ARG A 142 8.11 -10.75 9.33
CA ARG A 142 6.95 -10.87 10.21
C ARG A 142 5.89 -11.78 9.56
N PRO A 143 5.17 -12.59 10.36
CA PRO A 143 4.36 -13.70 9.84
C PRO A 143 2.93 -13.33 9.41
N GLY A 144 2.53 -12.06 9.51
CA GLY A 144 1.22 -11.58 9.07
C GLY A 144 1.23 -11.15 7.61
N VAL A 145 0.12 -10.55 7.17
CA VAL A 145 -0.04 -10.06 5.79
C VAL A 145 1.12 -9.17 5.31
N GLU A 146 1.52 -9.36 4.06
CA GLU A 146 2.46 -8.48 3.37
C GLU A 146 1.73 -7.21 2.91
N VAL A 147 2.37 -6.06 3.06
CA VAL A 147 1.75 -4.76 2.79
C VAL A 147 2.65 -3.93 1.89
N ASN A 148 2.24 -3.80 0.64
CA ASN A 148 2.86 -2.87 -0.31
C ASN A 148 2.29 -1.48 -0.07
N VAL A 149 3.13 -0.55 0.37
CA VAL A 149 2.77 0.85 0.59
C VAL A 149 3.25 1.66 -0.60
N ALA A 150 2.31 2.04 -1.47
CA ALA A 150 2.60 2.74 -2.71
C ALA A 150 2.66 4.26 -2.49
N ILE A 151 3.86 4.83 -2.61
CA ILE A 151 4.18 6.25 -2.34
C ILE A 151 4.96 6.84 -3.50
N GLY A 152 4.48 7.97 -4.03
CA GLY A 152 5.00 8.51 -5.29
C GLY A 152 4.82 7.52 -6.44
N TYR A 153 3.75 6.72 -6.38
CA TYR A 153 3.53 5.61 -7.30
C TYR A 153 2.71 6.05 -8.51
N GLY A 154 3.09 5.54 -9.68
CA GLY A 154 2.33 5.69 -10.91
C GLY A 154 2.64 4.52 -11.83
N GLY A 155 1.65 3.70 -12.15
CA GLY A 155 1.87 2.44 -12.89
C GLY A 155 2.59 2.61 -14.24
N ARG A 156 2.36 3.73 -14.94
CA ARG A 156 3.10 4.05 -16.18
C ARG A 156 4.59 4.28 -15.94
N ARG A 157 4.93 4.95 -14.84
CA ARG A 157 6.32 5.18 -14.44
C ARG A 157 6.97 3.87 -14.02
N GLU A 158 6.28 3.06 -13.22
CA GLU A 158 6.79 1.76 -12.78
C GLU A 158 7.13 0.86 -13.97
N ILE A 159 6.24 0.75 -14.96
CA ILE A 159 6.50 0.01 -16.19
C ILE A 159 7.73 0.57 -16.92
N ALA A 160 7.81 1.89 -17.08
CA ALA A 160 8.95 2.53 -17.76
C ALA A 160 10.28 2.33 -17.02
N ASP A 161 10.27 2.39 -15.68
CA ASP A 161 11.45 2.20 -14.85
C ASP A 161 11.87 0.72 -14.84
N ALA A 162 10.93 -0.22 -14.83
CA ALA A 162 11.20 -1.66 -14.97
C ALA A 162 11.85 -1.99 -16.32
N VAL A 163 11.28 -1.50 -17.42
CA VAL A 163 11.85 -1.68 -18.76
C VAL A 163 13.25 -1.07 -18.86
N ARG A 164 13.45 0.14 -18.32
CA ARG A 164 14.78 0.79 -18.30
C ARG A 164 15.79 -0.02 -17.51
N SER A 165 15.40 -0.51 -16.33
CA SER A 165 16.26 -1.31 -15.44
C SER A 165 16.68 -2.62 -16.12
N MET A 166 15.73 -3.33 -16.74
CA MET A 166 16.00 -4.55 -17.49
C MET A 166 16.96 -4.32 -18.66
N LEU A 167 16.74 -3.26 -19.46
CA LEU A 167 17.64 -2.91 -20.57
C LEU A 167 19.05 -2.60 -20.07
N GLN A 168 19.18 -1.87 -18.95
CA GLN A 168 20.47 -1.56 -18.33
C GLN A 168 21.18 -2.82 -17.82
N ALA A 169 20.45 -3.74 -17.19
CA ALA A 169 21.00 -5.00 -16.68
C ALA A 169 21.57 -5.88 -17.81
N HIS A 170 20.83 -6.01 -18.93
CA HIS A 170 21.28 -6.80 -20.08
C HIS A 170 22.39 -6.11 -20.88
N ALA A 171 22.36 -4.78 -21.00
CA ALA A 171 23.47 -4.05 -21.60
C ALA A 171 24.77 -4.25 -20.81
N ALA A 172 24.70 -4.35 -19.47
CA ALA A 172 25.85 -4.62 -18.61
C ALA A 172 26.43 -6.03 -18.80
N THR A 173 25.64 -7.00 -19.27
CA THR A 173 26.13 -8.34 -19.64
C THR A 173 26.61 -8.42 -21.10
N GLY A 174 26.55 -7.32 -21.85
CA GLY A 174 26.94 -7.26 -23.25
C GLY A 174 25.89 -7.79 -24.22
N ALA A 175 24.64 -8.00 -23.77
CA ALA A 175 23.58 -8.49 -24.62
C ALA A 175 23.10 -7.43 -25.61
N THR A 176 22.73 -7.84 -26.82
CA THR A 176 22.14 -6.94 -27.83
C THR A 176 20.66 -6.71 -27.57
N LEU A 177 20.07 -5.70 -28.22
CA LEU A 177 18.63 -5.46 -28.10
C LEU A 177 17.79 -6.61 -28.67
N GLU A 178 18.30 -7.29 -29.70
CA GLU A 178 17.67 -8.48 -30.28
C GLU A 178 17.62 -9.62 -29.27
N GLU A 179 18.71 -9.89 -28.57
CA GLU A 179 18.77 -10.93 -27.52
C GLU A 179 17.82 -10.62 -26.36
N VAL A 180 17.72 -9.34 -25.95
CA VAL A 180 16.75 -8.92 -24.92
C VAL A 180 15.30 -9.07 -25.41
N ALA A 181 15.04 -8.77 -26.67
CA ALA A 181 13.70 -8.89 -27.24
C ALA A 181 13.25 -10.35 -27.37
N GLU A 182 14.18 -11.28 -27.64
CA GLU A 182 13.90 -12.73 -27.64
C GLU A 182 13.70 -13.28 -26.23
N PHE A 183 14.40 -12.74 -25.24
CA PHE A 183 14.25 -13.13 -23.83
C PHE A 183 12.91 -12.68 -23.24
N LEU A 184 12.38 -11.53 -23.67
CA LEU A 184 11.12 -10.99 -23.18
C LEU A 184 9.91 -11.83 -23.64
N ASP A 185 9.34 -12.56 -22.69
CA ASP A 185 8.05 -13.23 -22.86
C ASP A 185 7.01 -12.78 -21.82
N VAL A 186 5.84 -13.41 -21.86
CA VAL A 186 4.73 -13.11 -20.94
C VAL A 186 5.08 -13.45 -19.49
N GLU A 187 5.92 -14.45 -19.26
CA GLU A 187 6.32 -14.90 -17.91
C GLU A 187 7.15 -13.82 -17.20
N HIS A 188 7.93 -13.03 -17.95
CA HIS A 188 8.68 -11.90 -17.41
C HIS A 188 7.82 -10.70 -16.98
N ILE A 189 6.54 -10.69 -17.33
CA ILE A 189 5.57 -9.65 -16.96
C ILE A 189 4.62 -10.17 -15.87
N ALA A 190 4.55 -11.48 -15.67
CA ALA A 190 3.51 -12.14 -14.89
C ALA A 190 4.09 -13.04 -13.80
N GLU A 191 4.74 -12.44 -12.80
CA GLU A 191 4.80 -12.94 -11.41
C GLU A 191 4.83 -11.77 -10.41
#